data_AF-G6AZZ8-F1
#
_entry.id   AF-G6AZZ8-F1
#
_cell.length_a   1.000
_cell.length_b   1.000
_cell.length_c   1.000
_cell.angle_alpha   90.00
_cell.angle_beta   90.00
_cell.angle_gamma   90.00
#
_symmetry.space_group_name_H-M   'P 1'
#
loop_
_entity.id
_entity.type
_entity.pdbx_description
1 polymer ?
#
loop_
_entity_poly.entity_id
_entity_poly.type
_entity_poly.pdbx_seq_one_letter_code
_entity_poly.pdbx_strand_id
1 'polypeptide(L)'
;MAKTKYNLHLKGYVGGWDFDSDYVDFVLNKNTDKEVAVLIDSLGGQLNTALSISSAFRRHGNVHVHFVGMNASAATIASMGAKRITMDHSAMYLVHQCSQSFFEWGSLNATDMQNLIDNLEKQKSDLNKLDANVAEMYAGRCKKKSADLLELMKMGGWLTAQEALAWGFVDELTEFDDESAPVLTEAIAADFTAHGIPLPKMLTDTKSEDVTAFRRFLQACASVFHSQEKPNKIVPTISSEEKMKKTYSNICKTLACDSLEANDDKVTLTTAQLDSIEADITAKYKEITNLSADVDRLTKANSDLEEKLKKLPADTTNTVVDDKKDGGTNTEKSDIEKFYDTTNSAQALFDSLP
;
A
#
# COMPACT_ATOMS: atom_id res chain seq x y z
N MET A 1 -30.52 11.07 -17.01
CA MET A 1 -30.19 10.92 -15.57
C MET A 1 -30.23 12.28 -14.91
N ALA A 2 -30.75 12.41 -13.68
CA ALA A 2 -30.73 13.69 -12.97
C ALA A 2 -29.27 14.07 -12.70
N LYS A 3 -28.86 15.30 -13.07
CA LYS A 3 -27.54 15.82 -12.73
C LYS A 3 -27.44 15.92 -11.20
N THR A 4 -26.81 14.97 -10.55
CA THR A 4 -26.51 15.05 -9.11
C THR A 4 -25.67 16.30 -8.89
N LYS A 5 -26.19 17.25 -8.12
CA LYS A 5 -25.49 18.48 -7.78
C LYS A 5 -24.67 18.22 -6.53
N TYR A 6 -23.35 18.18 -6.67
CA TYR A 6 -22.45 18.05 -5.52
C TYR A 6 -22.32 19.38 -4.77
N ASN A 7 -22.30 19.30 -3.44
CA ASN A 7 -22.05 20.42 -2.53
C ASN A 7 -20.56 20.65 -2.33
N LEU A 8 -19.78 19.55 -2.32
CA LEU A 8 -18.33 19.54 -2.14
C LEU A 8 -17.68 18.80 -3.31
N HIS A 9 -16.59 19.37 -3.81
CA HIS A 9 -15.68 18.72 -4.74
C HIS A 9 -14.32 18.65 -4.04
N LEU A 10 -14.00 17.48 -3.49
CA LEU A 10 -12.75 17.24 -2.79
C LEU A 10 -11.81 16.57 -3.78
N LYS A 11 -11.03 17.41 -4.46
CA LYS A 11 -10.05 17.00 -5.48
C LYS A 11 -8.66 17.31 -4.95
N GLY A 12 -7.64 16.65 -5.51
CA GLY A 12 -6.25 16.97 -5.17
C GLY A 12 -5.77 16.35 -3.85
N TYR A 13 -4.80 17.00 -3.22
CA TYR A 13 -4.09 16.46 -2.04
C TYR A 13 -4.89 16.72 -0.75
N VAL A 14 -5.09 15.68 0.08
CA VAL A 14 -5.79 15.82 1.38
C VAL A 14 -4.97 16.69 2.34
N GLY A 15 -5.55 17.81 2.79
CA GLY A 15 -4.86 18.88 3.51
C GLY A 15 -4.35 20.01 2.60
N GLY A 16 -4.57 19.89 1.29
CA GLY A 16 -4.43 20.96 0.32
C GLY A 16 -5.67 21.87 0.28
N TRP A 17 -5.57 22.96 -0.47
CA TRP A 17 -6.60 24.00 -0.52
C TRP A 17 -7.96 23.52 -1.09
N ASP A 18 -7.97 22.47 -1.91
CA ASP A 18 -9.15 21.86 -2.54
C ASP A 18 -9.64 20.58 -1.84
N PHE A 19 -8.98 20.19 -0.74
CA PHE A 19 -9.36 19.05 0.12
C PHE A 19 -8.98 19.34 1.58
N ASP A 20 -9.54 20.42 2.13
CA ASP A 20 -9.27 20.95 3.46
C ASP A 20 -10.43 20.73 4.45
N SER A 21 -10.12 20.52 5.73
CA SER A 21 -11.13 20.26 6.77
C SER A 21 -11.96 21.47 7.15
N ASP A 22 -11.40 22.68 7.15
CA ASP A 22 -12.13 23.89 7.53
C ASP A 22 -13.18 24.24 6.47
N TYR A 23 -12.83 24.08 5.20
CA TYR A 23 -13.79 24.23 4.10
C TYR A 23 -14.91 23.19 4.16
N VAL A 24 -14.58 21.93 4.48
CA VAL A 24 -15.59 20.88 4.68
C VAL A 24 -16.53 21.26 5.82
N ASP A 25 -16.02 21.62 7.00
CA ASP A 25 -16.85 22.03 8.14
C ASP A 25 -17.73 23.23 7.78
N PHE A 26 -17.21 24.22 7.04
CA PHE A 26 -18.01 25.36 6.57
C PHE A 26 -19.19 24.94 5.70
N VAL A 27 -19.01 24.02 4.75
CA VAL A 27 -20.10 23.55 3.88
C VAL A 27 -21.08 22.67 4.64
N LEU A 28 -20.61 21.81 5.52
CA LEU A 28 -21.44 20.98 6.40
C LEU A 28 -22.33 21.86 7.30
N ASN A 29 -21.76 22.89 7.92
CA ASN A 29 -22.51 23.83 8.78
C ASN A 29 -23.55 24.65 8.03
N LYS A 30 -23.39 24.85 6.72
CA LYS A 30 -24.40 25.49 5.87
C LYS A 30 -25.56 24.56 5.46
N ASN A 31 -25.44 23.26 5.70
CA ASN A 31 -26.36 22.24 5.22
C ASN A 31 -26.83 21.27 6.32
N THR A 32 -26.87 21.72 7.58
CA THR A 32 -27.14 20.91 8.79
C THR A 32 -28.29 19.90 8.67
N ASP A 33 -29.38 20.27 8.00
CA ASP A 33 -30.60 19.45 7.89
C ASP A 33 -30.83 18.87 6.48
N LYS A 34 -29.81 18.92 5.62
CA LYS A 34 -29.88 18.47 4.23
C LYS A 34 -28.86 17.37 3.97
N GLU A 35 -29.11 16.59 2.93
CA GLU A 35 -28.03 15.74 2.41
C GLU A 35 -26.92 16.62 1.83
N VAL A 36 -25.67 16.26 2.13
CA VAL A 36 -24.48 16.85 1.53
C VAL A 36 -23.85 15.83 0.60
N ALA A 37 -23.94 16.09 -0.71
CA ALA A 37 -23.31 15.27 -1.73
C ALA A 37 -21.86 15.73 -1.96
N VAL A 38 -20.92 14.80 -1.89
CA VAL A 38 -19.47 15.03 -1.96
C VAL A 38 -18.90 14.21 -3.10
N LEU A 39 -18.25 14.88 -4.05
CA LEU A 39 -17.46 14.22 -5.09
C LEU A 39 -16.01 14.12 -4.62
N ILE A 40 -15.41 12.92 -4.69
CA ILE A 40 -14.00 12.70 -4.36
C ILE A 40 -13.27 12.10 -5.58
N ASP A 41 -12.12 12.69 -5.88
CA ASP A 41 -11.15 12.27 -6.92
C ASP A 41 -9.76 12.69 -6.44
N SER A 42 -9.10 11.83 -5.67
CA SER A 42 -7.91 12.20 -4.90
C SER A 42 -7.03 11.00 -4.56
N LEU A 43 -5.71 11.19 -4.69
CA LEU A 43 -4.72 10.18 -4.33
C LEU A 43 -4.35 10.16 -2.83
N GLY A 44 -5.02 10.98 -2.02
CA GLY A 44 -4.78 11.06 -0.59
C GLY A 44 -3.87 12.20 -0.19
N GLY A 45 -3.17 12.04 0.92
CA GLY A 45 -2.41 13.10 1.57
C GLY A 45 -2.36 12.93 3.08
N GLN A 46 -2.66 13.99 3.83
CA GLN A 46 -2.46 13.99 5.28
C GLN A 46 -3.53 13.18 6.03
N LEU A 47 -3.06 12.20 6.82
CA LEU A 47 -3.92 11.31 7.60
C LEU A 47 -4.77 12.05 8.65
N ASN A 48 -4.19 13.02 9.36
CA ASN A 48 -4.89 13.83 10.37
C ASN A 48 -6.08 14.59 9.76
N THR A 49 -5.91 15.24 8.60
CA THR A 49 -6.99 15.95 7.92
C THR A 49 -8.10 15.00 7.47
N ALA A 50 -7.74 13.82 6.94
CA ALA A 50 -8.71 12.79 6.58
C ALA A 50 -9.54 12.31 7.79
N LEU A 51 -8.89 12.08 8.94
CA LEU A 51 -9.58 11.67 10.17
C LEU A 51 -10.53 12.76 10.67
N SER A 52 -10.12 14.04 10.60
CA SER A 52 -10.98 15.18 10.94
C SER A 52 -12.22 15.25 10.04
N ILE A 53 -12.04 15.12 8.72
CA ILE A 53 -13.14 15.12 7.73
C ILE A 53 -14.08 13.93 7.97
N SER A 54 -13.54 12.72 8.19
CA SER A 54 -14.33 11.54 8.52
C SER A 54 -15.15 11.75 9.80
N SER A 55 -14.58 12.35 10.84
CA SER A 55 -15.32 12.72 12.04
C SER A 55 -16.42 13.76 11.75
N ALA A 56 -16.14 14.78 10.95
CA ALA A 56 -17.10 15.81 10.56
C ALA A 56 -18.29 15.22 9.77
N PHE A 57 -18.03 14.36 8.79
CA PHE A 57 -19.08 13.64 8.05
C PHE A 57 -19.96 12.81 8.98
N ARG A 58 -19.34 12.11 9.94
CA ARG A 58 -20.07 11.30 10.92
C ARG A 58 -20.94 12.15 11.84
N ARG A 59 -20.42 13.29 12.32
CA ARG A 59 -21.18 14.25 13.15
C ARG A 59 -22.37 14.84 12.39
N HIS A 60 -22.22 15.14 11.11
CA HIS A 60 -23.32 15.62 10.26
C HIS A 60 -24.36 14.53 10.01
N GLY A 61 -23.94 13.26 9.87
CA GLY A 61 -24.84 12.11 9.84
C GLY A 61 -25.66 11.91 8.56
N ASN A 62 -25.54 12.80 7.55
CA ASN A 62 -26.25 12.67 6.27
C ASN A 62 -25.39 13.15 5.08
N VAL A 63 -24.16 12.63 5.02
CA VAL A 63 -23.23 12.88 3.91
C VAL A 63 -23.24 11.71 2.94
N HIS A 64 -23.36 12.01 1.65
CA HIS A 64 -23.23 11.05 0.54
C HIS A 64 -21.91 11.33 -0.19
N VAL A 65 -20.97 10.39 -0.14
CA VAL A 65 -19.72 10.46 -0.90
C VAL A 65 -19.88 9.69 -2.21
N HIS A 66 -19.34 10.25 -3.27
CA HIS A 66 -19.27 9.64 -4.58
C HIS A 66 -17.83 9.70 -5.11
N PHE A 67 -17.26 8.52 -5.35
CA PHE A 67 -15.90 8.35 -5.87
C PHE A 67 -15.89 8.26 -7.39
N VAL A 68 -15.02 9.05 -8.01
CA VAL A 68 -14.73 9.01 -9.45
C VAL A 68 -13.21 8.97 -9.67
N GLY A 69 -12.76 8.51 -10.83
CA GLY A 69 -11.33 8.52 -11.16
C GLY A 69 -10.47 7.62 -10.24
N MET A 70 -9.41 8.17 -9.67
CA MET A 70 -8.43 7.42 -8.85
C MET A 70 -8.49 7.88 -7.39
N ASN A 71 -8.92 7.00 -6.48
CA ASN A 71 -9.11 7.34 -5.07
C ASN A 71 -8.21 6.51 -4.16
N ALA A 72 -7.31 7.16 -3.43
CA ALA A 72 -6.30 6.45 -2.64
C ALA A 72 -6.10 7.02 -1.23
N SER A 73 -5.61 6.16 -0.34
CA SER A 73 -4.98 6.55 0.92
C SER A 73 -5.85 7.46 1.79
N ALA A 74 -5.39 8.65 2.16
CA ALA A 74 -6.13 9.55 3.04
C ALA A 74 -7.52 9.93 2.49
N ALA A 75 -7.73 9.95 1.16
CA ALA A 75 -9.04 10.26 0.58
C ALA A 75 -10.06 9.17 0.89
N THR A 76 -9.64 7.90 0.88
CA THR A 76 -10.48 6.77 1.24
C THR A 76 -10.78 6.73 2.74
N ILE A 77 -9.86 7.23 3.57
CA ILE A 77 -10.06 7.40 5.03
C ILE A 77 -11.10 8.49 5.31
N ALA A 78 -11.05 9.61 4.59
CA ALA A 78 -11.97 10.73 4.77
C ALA A 78 -13.43 10.35 4.54
N SER A 79 -13.71 9.45 3.59
CA SER A 79 -15.07 9.00 3.29
C SER A 79 -15.68 8.07 4.36
N MET A 80 -14.87 7.49 5.25
CA MET A 80 -15.33 6.49 6.24
C MET A 80 -16.34 7.03 7.26
N GLY A 81 -16.50 8.36 7.34
CA GLY A 81 -17.54 9.01 8.12
C GLY A 81 -18.89 9.19 7.42
N ALA A 82 -18.93 9.03 6.10
CA ALA A 82 -20.13 9.29 5.31
C ALA A 82 -21.25 8.30 5.63
N LYS A 83 -22.51 8.71 5.44
CA LYS A 83 -23.65 7.81 5.61
C LYS A 83 -23.73 6.81 4.47
N ARG A 84 -23.46 7.26 3.24
CA ARG A 84 -23.52 6.49 2.00
C ARG A 84 -22.29 6.80 1.15
N ILE A 85 -21.69 5.77 0.56
CA ILE A 85 -20.55 5.87 -0.34
C ILE A 85 -20.89 5.13 -1.64
N THR A 86 -20.87 5.85 -2.75
CA THR A 86 -21.03 5.28 -4.09
C THR A 86 -19.75 5.46 -4.89
N MET A 87 -19.58 4.66 -5.93
CA MET A 87 -18.39 4.70 -6.77
C MET A 87 -18.72 4.42 -8.23
N ASP A 88 -18.14 5.19 -9.13
CA ASP A 88 -18.20 4.93 -10.56
C ASP A 88 -17.61 3.55 -10.88
N HIS A 89 -18.25 2.83 -11.81
CA HIS A 89 -17.82 1.49 -12.21
C HIS A 89 -16.39 1.50 -12.79
N SER A 90 -16.00 2.62 -13.42
CA SER A 90 -14.65 2.86 -13.93
C SER A 90 -13.66 3.40 -12.89
N ALA A 91 -14.09 3.73 -11.67
CA ALA A 91 -13.17 4.29 -10.68
C ALA A 91 -12.27 3.21 -10.04
N MET A 92 -11.15 3.64 -9.46
CA MET A 92 -10.19 2.80 -8.75
C MET A 92 -10.06 3.22 -7.29
N TYR A 93 -9.90 2.25 -6.38
CA TYR A 93 -9.80 2.46 -4.94
C TYR A 93 -8.48 1.88 -4.42
N LEU A 94 -7.70 2.61 -3.63
CA LEU A 94 -6.45 2.08 -3.07
C LEU A 94 -6.38 2.27 -1.57
N VAL A 95 -6.05 1.18 -0.89
CA VAL A 95 -5.65 1.16 0.52
C VAL A 95 -4.19 0.75 0.59
N HIS A 96 -3.45 1.33 1.53
CA HIS A 96 -2.07 0.95 1.81
C HIS A 96 -1.70 1.38 3.24
N GLN A 97 -0.52 0.97 3.71
CA GLN A 97 0.00 1.39 5.02
C GLN A 97 0.32 2.88 5.06
N CYS A 98 0.21 3.48 6.23
CA CYS A 98 0.66 4.83 6.46
C CYS A 98 2.16 4.92 6.17
N SER A 99 2.56 5.92 5.40
CA SER A 99 3.95 6.18 5.06
C SER A 99 4.38 7.54 5.59
N GLN A 100 5.63 7.65 6.00
CA GLN A 100 6.27 8.93 6.28
C GLN A 100 7.40 9.15 5.26
N SER A 101 7.48 10.35 4.71
CA SER A 101 8.64 10.73 3.90
C SER A 101 9.87 10.84 4.79
N PHE A 102 10.98 10.30 4.32
CA PHE A 102 12.26 10.36 4.99
C PHE A 102 13.35 10.68 3.97
N PHE A 103 14.17 11.68 4.26
CA PHE A 103 15.33 12.08 3.47
C PHE A 103 16.42 12.57 4.42
N GLU A 104 17.63 12.04 4.26
CA GLU A 104 18.81 12.42 5.04
C GLU A 104 19.96 12.70 4.08
N TRP A 105 20.64 13.83 4.24
CA TRP A 105 21.79 14.22 3.42
C TRP A 105 22.91 14.74 4.31
N GLY A 106 24.02 14.01 4.39
CA GLY A 106 25.17 14.39 5.20
C GLY A 106 26.15 13.26 5.45
N SER A 107 27.12 13.50 6.33
CA SER A 107 28.05 12.49 6.83
C SER A 107 27.71 12.17 8.27
N LEU A 108 27.46 10.90 8.57
CA LEU A 108 27.14 10.40 9.91
C LEU A 108 28.35 9.62 10.45
N ASN A 109 28.78 9.90 11.68
CA ASN A 109 29.71 9.00 12.39
C ASN A 109 28.93 7.81 13.01
N ALA A 110 29.63 6.86 13.62
CA ALA A 110 29.00 5.66 14.18
C ALA A 110 27.90 5.96 15.21
N THR A 111 28.08 6.98 16.06
CA THR A 111 27.07 7.40 17.04
C THR A 111 25.85 8.00 16.36
N ASP A 112 26.06 8.83 15.34
CA ASP A 112 24.96 9.45 14.58
C ASP A 112 24.15 8.40 13.81
N MET A 113 24.82 7.37 13.26
CA MET A 113 24.15 6.24 12.62
C MET A 113 23.28 5.47 13.61
N GLN A 114 23.75 5.21 14.83
CA GLN A 114 22.94 4.53 15.84
C GLN A 114 21.71 5.37 16.23
N ASN A 115 21.88 6.68 16.43
CA ASN A 115 20.77 7.59 16.73
C ASN A 115 19.72 7.61 15.61
N LEU A 116 20.17 7.55 14.34
CA LEU A 116 19.26 7.47 13.21
C LEU A 116 18.47 6.15 13.20
N ILE A 117 19.12 5.02 13.47
CA ILE A 117 18.46 3.71 13.58
C ILE A 117 17.38 3.76 14.66
N ASP A 118 17.71 4.23 15.87
CA ASP A 118 16.77 4.31 16.99
C ASP A 118 15.55 5.19 16.65
N ASN A 119 15.77 6.31 15.94
CA ASN A 119 14.70 7.18 15.46
C ASN A 119 13.81 6.51 14.41
N LEU A 120 14.40 5.78 13.46
CA LEU A 120 13.65 5.04 12.43
C LEU A 120 12.83 3.90 13.05
N GLU A 121 13.37 3.20 14.05
CA GLU A 121 12.63 2.17 14.80
C GLU A 121 11.41 2.77 15.52
N LYS A 122 11.59 3.94 16.15
CA LYS A 122 10.49 4.67 16.78
C LYS A 122 9.44 5.09 15.75
N GLN A 123 9.85 5.68 14.62
CA GLN A 123 8.94 6.08 13.55
C GLN A 123 8.15 4.88 12.98
N LYS A 124 8.82 3.75 12.73
CA LYS A 124 8.17 2.50 12.31
C LYS A 124 7.14 2.03 13.33
N SER A 125 7.49 2.07 14.63
CA SER A 125 6.55 1.72 15.71
C SER A 125 5.32 2.64 15.70
N ASP A 126 5.49 3.93 15.46
CA ASP A 126 4.37 4.87 15.40
C ASP A 126 3.51 4.66 14.14
N LEU A 127 4.11 4.38 12.98
CA LEU A 127 3.38 3.99 11.76
C LEU A 127 2.54 2.72 11.98
N ASN A 128 3.09 1.71 12.66
CA ASN A 128 2.32 0.50 13.00
C ASN A 128 1.07 0.79 13.84
N LYS A 129 1.13 1.77 14.74
CA LYS A 129 -0.04 2.19 15.54
C LYS A 129 -1.07 2.92 14.67
N LEU A 130 -0.61 3.78 13.76
CA LEU A 130 -1.49 4.45 12.80
C LEU A 130 -2.19 3.43 11.90
N ASP A 131 -1.46 2.45 11.38
CA ASP A 131 -2.00 1.37 10.56
C ASP A 131 -3.08 0.57 11.29
N ALA A 132 -2.83 0.19 12.55
CA ALA A 132 -3.81 -0.52 13.36
C ALA A 132 -5.10 0.30 13.55
N ASN A 133 -4.98 1.61 13.79
CA ASN A 133 -6.14 2.50 13.93
C ASN A 133 -6.93 2.64 12.63
N VAL A 134 -6.24 2.80 11.50
CA VAL A 134 -6.88 2.91 10.18
C VAL A 134 -7.56 1.59 9.78
N ALA A 135 -6.91 0.45 10.05
CA ALA A 135 -7.48 -0.87 9.80
C ALA A 135 -8.76 -1.10 10.63
N GLU A 136 -8.79 -0.65 11.88
CA GLU A 136 -9.99 -0.71 12.73
C GLU A 136 -11.13 0.15 12.17
N MET A 137 -10.81 1.35 11.68
CA MET A 137 -11.81 2.21 11.06
C MET A 137 -12.39 1.58 9.79
N TYR A 138 -11.54 1.02 8.93
CA TYR A 138 -11.99 0.27 7.75
C TYR A 138 -12.81 -0.96 8.11
N ALA A 139 -12.41 -1.71 9.14
CA ALA A 139 -13.16 -2.86 9.65
C ALA A 139 -14.58 -2.47 10.08
N GLY A 140 -14.72 -1.33 10.76
CA GLY A 140 -16.02 -0.78 11.15
C GLY A 140 -16.95 -0.49 9.97
N ARG A 141 -16.41 0.00 8.84
CA ARG A 141 -17.16 0.21 7.59
C ARG A 141 -17.46 -1.11 6.89
N CYS A 142 -16.42 -1.87 6.60
CA CYS A 142 -16.45 -3.11 5.79
C CYS A 142 -17.17 -4.27 6.48
N LYS A 143 -17.40 -4.19 7.80
CA LYS A 143 -17.93 -5.27 8.64
C LYS A 143 -17.07 -6.54 8.58
N LYS A 144 -15.75 -6.37 8.54
CA LYS A 144 -14.75 -7.45 8.54
C LYS A 144 -13.80 -7.31 9.72
N LYS A 145 -12.88 -8.26 9.90
CA LYS A 145 -11.90 -8.21 10.99
C LYS A 145 -10.82 -7.18 10.68
N SER A 146 -10.46 -6.38 11.69
CA SER A 146 -9.35 -5.42 11.62
C SER A 146 -8.04 -6.04 11.12
N ALA A 147 -7.73 -7.27 11.52
CA ALA A 147 -6.57 -8.01 11.03
C ALA A 147 -6.57 -8.24 9.50
N ASP A 148 -7.74 -8.52 8.91
CA ASP A 148 -7.85 -8.75 7.45
C ASP A 148 -7.65 -7.43 6.68
N LEU A 149 -8.15 -6.31 7.23
CA LEU A 149 -7.94 -4.98 6.65
C LEU A 149 -6.49 -4.52 6.79
N LEU A 150 -5.85 -4.81 7.92
CA LEU A 150 -4.44 -4.51 8.12
C LEU A 150 -3.58 -5.29 7.12
N GLU A 151 -3.90 -6.56 6.87
CA GLU A 151 -3.19 -7.35 5.87
C GLU A 151 -3.43 -6.83 4.44
N LEU A 152 -4.66 -6.43 4.14
CA LEU A 152 -4.98 -5.76 2.87
C LEU A 152 -4.16 -4.46 2.69
N MET A 153 -4.02 -3.66 3.74
CA MET A 153 -3.20 -2.44 3.73
C MET A 153 -1.71 -2.74 3.51
N LYS A 154 -1.17 -3.81 4.11
CA LYS A 154 0.21 -4.24 3.90
C LYS A 154 0.47 -4.70 2.47
N MET A 155 -0.45 -5.48 1.90
CA MET A 155 -0.36 -5.86 0.49
C MET A 155 -0.41 -4.61 -0.41
N GLY A 156 -1.27 -3.66 -0.04
CA GLY A 156 -1.50 -2.44 -0.79
C GLY A 156 -2.10 -2.71 -2.18
N GLY A 157 -2.13 -1.66 -3.00
CA GLY A 157 -2.51 -1.74 -4.40
C GLY A 157 -3.95 -1.32 -4.71
N TRP A 158 -4.23 -1.24 -6.00
CA TRP A 158 -5.50 -0.76 -6.53
C TRP A 158 -6.54 -1.88 -6.59
N LEU A 159 -7.71 -1.58 -6.05
CA LEU A 159 -8.95 -2.34 -6.14
C LEU A 159 -9.84 -1.72 -7.23
N THR A 160 -10.41 -2.58 -8.06
CA THR A 160 -11.56 -2.23 -8.91
C THR A 160 -12.76 -1.78 -8.08
N ALA A 161 -13.69 -1.05 -8.68
CA ALA A 161 -14.94 -0.66 -8.03
C ALA A 161 -15.71 -1.88 -7.48
N GLN A 162 -15.72 -3.00 -8.20
CA GLN A 162 -16.34 -4.26 -7.78
C GLN A 162 -15.62 -4.88 -6.58
N GLU A 163 -14.29 -4.87 -6.57
CA GLU A 163 -13.52 -5.36 -5.42
C GLU A 163 -13.73 -4.46 -4.20
N ALA A 164 -13.76 -3.13 -4.39
CA ALA A 164 -14.06 -2.18 -3.31
C ALA A 164 -15.47 -2.40 -2.72
N LEU A 165 -16.46 -2.68 -3.57
CA LEU A 165 -17.82 -3.06 -3.16
C LEU A 165 -17.82 -4.39 -2.41
N ALA A 166 -17.13 -5.41 -2.92
CA ALA A 166 -17.05 -6.73 -2.28
C ALA A 166 -16.35 -6.69 -0.91
N TRP A 167 -15.39 -5.78 -0.74
CA TRP A 167 -14.78 -5.48 0.55
C TRP A 167 -15.70 -4.68 1.48
N GLY A 168 -16.72 -4.00 0.95
CA GLY A 168 -17.62 -3.16 1.72
C GLY A 168 -17.06 -1.77 2.01
N PHE A 169 -16.07 -1.31 1.23
CA PHE A 169 -15.59 0.08 1.30
C PHE A 169 -16.60 1.08 0.74
N VAL A 170 -17.34 0.63 -0.28
CA VAL A 170 -18.41 1.39 -0.94
C VAL A 170 -19.70 0.58 -0.84
N ASP A 171 -20.83 1.27 -0.83
CA ASP A 171 -22.15 0.66 -0.68
C ASP A 171 -22.74 0.25 -2.04
N GLU A 172 -22.42 1.00 -3.11
CA GLU A 172 -23.07 0.86 -4.42
C GLU A 172 -22.17 1.37 -5.56
N LEU A 173 -22.36 0.78 -6.74
CA LEU A 173 -21.74 1.24 -7.97
C LEU A 173 -22.73 2.01 -8.83
N THR A 174 -22.23 3.02 -9.52
CA THR A 174 -22.96 3.76 -10.55
C THR A 174 -22.43 3.37 -11.92
N GLU A 175 -23.34 3.18 -12.87
CA GLU A 175 -23.04 2.88 -14.27
C GLU A 175 -23.54 4.04 -15.14
N PHE A 176 -22.69 4.51 -16.04
CA PHE A 176 -23.07 5.44 -17.10
C PHE A 176 -22.89 4.79 -18.48
N ASP A 177 -23.81 5.05 -19.41
CA ASP A 177 -23.82 4.44 -20.76
C ASP A 177 -22.53 4.72 -21.59
N ASP A 178 -21.72 5.72 -21.18
CA ASP A 178 -20.46 6.16 -21.82
C ASP A 178 -19.22 6.08 -20.89
N GLU A 179 -19.25 5.25 -19.83
CA GLU A 179 -18.09 5.10 -18.93
C GLU A 179 -16.93 4.33 -19.58
N SER A 180 -15.83 5.03 -19.87
CA SER A 180 -14.58 4.39 -20.30
C SER A 180 -13.76 3.95 -19.09
N ALA A 181 -13.09 2.79 -19.18
CA ALA A 181 -12.15 2.34 -18.17
C ALA A 181 -11.10 3.43 -17.83
N PRO A 182 -10.67 3.53 -16.57
CA PRO A 182 -9.75 4.57 -16.12
C PRO A 182 -8.41 4.42 -16.86
N VAL A 183 -7.83 5.52 -17.32
CA VAL A 183 -6.58 5.51 -18.09
C VAL A 183 -5.43 5.98 -17.19
N LEU A 184 -4.39 5.15 -17.06
CA LEU A 184 -3.14 5.54 -16.41
C LEU A 184 -2.36 6.49 -17.34
N THR A 185 -2.48 7.79 -17.11
CA THR A 185 -1.66 8.79 -17.83
C THR A 185 -0.28 8.94 -17.19
N GLU A 186 0.70 9.47 -17.92
CA GLU A 186 2.04 9.74 -17.39
C GLU A 186 2.01 10.68 -16.18
N ALA A 187 1.11 11.66 -16.18
CA ALA A 187 0.91 12.57 -15.04
C ALA A 187 0.43 11.82 -13.80
N ILE A 188 -0.54 10.91 -13.95
CA ILE A 188 -1.05 10.06 -12.87
C ILE A 188 0.06 9.11 -12.38
N ALA A 189 0.84 8.53 -13.28
CA ALA A 189 1.95 7.64 -12.92
C ALA A 189 3.08 8.38 -12.17
N ALA A 190 3.41 9.60 -12.58
CA ALA A 190 4.35 10.46 -11.89
C ALA A 190 3.85 10.83 -10.49
N ASP A 191 2.56 11.14 -10.36
CA ASP A 191 1.93 11.45 -9.08
C ASP A 191 1.96 10.24 -8.13
N PHE A 192 1.76 9.03 -8.67
CA PHE A 192 1.81 7.79 -7.88
C PHE A 192 3.21 7.55 -7.36
N THR A 193 4.21 7.75 -8.22
CA THR A 193 5.62 7.65 -7.85
C THR A 193 5.99 8.68 -6.77
N ALA A 194 5.55 9.92 -6.93
CA ALA A 194 5.80 11.00 -5.96
C ALA A 194 5.17 10.71 -4.58
N HIS A 195 4.01 10.04 -4.57
CA HIS A 195 3.28 9.71 -3.35
C HIS A 195 3.58 8.30 -2.81
N GLY A 196 4.54 7.57 -3.39
CA GLY A 196 4.88 6.20 -2.97
C GLY A 196 3.74 5.19 -3.19
N ILE A 197 2.79 5.51 -4.06
CA ILE A 197 1.63 4.70 -4.37
C ILE A 197 2.01 3.70 -5.48
N PRO A 198 1.78 2.38 -5.30
CA PRO A 198 2.08 1.41 -6.34
C PRO A 198 1.21 1.66 -7.59
N LEU A 199 1.82 1.56 -8.78
CA LEU A 199 1.11 1.71 -10.05
C LEU A 199 0.08 0.58 -10.23
N PRO A 200 -1.14 0.86 -10.76
CA PRO A 200 -2.13 -0.16 -11.05
C PRO A 200 -1.58 -1.09 -12.13
N LYS A 201 -1.34 -2.35 -11.77
CA LYS A 201 -0.90 -3.40 -12.69
C LYS A 201 -1.97 -3.81 -13.72
N MET A 202 -3.16 -3.20 -13.70
CA MET A 202 -4.29 -3.56 -14.58
C MET A 202 -4.16 -3.04 -16.02
N LEU A 203 -3.19 -2.18 -16.34
CA LEU A 203 -3.06 -1.60 -17.68
C LEU A 203 -1.69 -1.83 -18.35
N THR A 204 -0.78 -2.55 -17.68
CA THR A 204 0.50 -2.97 -18.27
C THR A 204 0.68 -4.46 -18.03
N ASP A 205 0.50 -5.22 -19.11
CA ASP A 205 0.81 -6.64 -19.30
C ASP A 205 0.67 -7.63 -18.12
N THR A 206 -0.27 -8.55 -18.32
CA THR A 206 -0.38 -9.89 -17.74
C THR A 206 0.97 -10.58 -17.49
N LYS A 207 1.52 -10.45 -16.27
CA LYS A 207 2.38 -11.40 -15.54
C LYS A 207 2.87 -10.75 -14.23
N SER A 208 2.13 -10.87 -13.14
CA SER A 208 2.75 -10.79 -11.81
C SER A 208 2.02 -11.69 -10.81
N GLU A 209 2.78 -12.49 -10.08
CA GLU A 209 2.27 -13.43 -9.09
C GLU A 209 1.57 -12.72 -7.93
N ASP A 210 1.95 -11.48 -7.62
CA ASP A 210 1.33 -10.66 -6.55
C ASP A 210 -0.15 -10.36 -6.79
N VAL A 211 -0.56 -10.10 -8.04
CA VAL A 211 -1.99 -9.84 -8.36
C VAL A 211 -2.82 -11.09 -8.15
N THR A 212 -2.21 -12.27 -8.32
CA THR A 212 -2.86 -13.55 -8.07
C THR A 212 -2.93 -13.85 -6.57
N ALA A 213 -1.89 -13.52 -5.80
CA ALA A 213 -1.90 -13.62 -4.34
C ALA A 213 -2.96 -12.70 -3.73
N PHE A 214 -3.03 -11.46 -4.21
CA PHE A 214 -4.05 -10.49 -3.84
C PHE A 214 -5.46 -10.99 -4.16
N ARG A 215 -5.72 -11.44 -5.40
CA ARG A 215 -7.03 -12.01 -5.78
C ARG A 215 -7.40 -13.25 -4.98
N ARG A 216 -6.45 -14.15 -4.71
CA ARG A 216 -6.68 -15.33 -3.86
C ARG A 216 -6.99 -14.94 -2.42
N PHE A 217 -6.32 -13.93 -1.87
CA PHE A 217 -6.63 -13.36 -0.57
C PHE A 217 -8.03 -12.74 -0.56
N LEU A 218 -8.38 -11.90 -1.56
CA LEU A 218 -9.72 -11.32 -1.70
C LEU A 218 -10.79 -12.42 -1.73
N GLN A 219 -10.55 -13.47 -2.50
CA GLN A 219 -11.46 -14.59 -2.67
C GLN A 219 -11.58 -15.43 -1.37
N ALA A 220 -10.48 -15.62 -0.65
CA ALA A 220 -10.48 -16.26 0.66
C ALA A 220 -11.29 -15.45 1.67
N CYS A 221 -11.10 -14.14 1.74
CA CYS A 221 -11.91 -13.26 2.59
C CYS A 221 -13.39 -13.29 2.16
N ALA A 222 -13.71 -13.13 0.87
CA ALA A 222 -15.09 -13.11 0.36
C ALA A 222 -15.86 -14.42 0.62
N SER A 223 -15.16 -15.56 0.59
CA SER A 223 -15.75 -16.89 0.85
C SER A 223 -16.19 -17.09 2.31
N VAL A 224 -15.62 -16.33 3.25
CA VAL A 224 -15.97 -16.40 4.68
C VAL A 224 -17.21 -15.55 5.02
N PHE A 225 -17.60 -14.60 4.14
CA PHE A 225 -18.72 -13.67 4.39
C PHE A 225 -20.02 -13.99 3.64
N HIS A 226 -20.02 -14.90 2.65
CA HIS A 226 -21.25 -15.34 1.99
C HIS A 226 -21.87 -16.54 2.71
N SER A 227 -22.65 -16.27 3.75
CA SER A 227 -23.61 -17.24 4.30
C SER A 227 -25.03 -16.77 3.99
N GLN A 228 -25.64 -17.46 3.01
CA GLN A 228 -27.08 -17.59 2.74
C GLN A 228 -27.89 -16.30 2.47
N GLU A 229 -28.32 -16.12 1.21
CA GLU A 229 -29.75 -15.99 0.88
C GLU A 229 -30.05 -16.65 -0.48
N LYS A 230 -31.12 -17.45 -0.51
CA LYS A 230 -31.74 -17.98 -1.74
C LYS A 230 -32.96 -17.10 -2.09
N PRO A 231 -33.32 -17.01 -3.37
CA PRO A 231 -34.72 -17.17 -3.73
C PRO A 231 -34.94 -18.32 -4.72
N ASN A 232 -36.14 -18.88 -4.63
CA ASN A 232 -36.55 -20.17 -5.18
C ASN A 232 -37.58 -19.97 -6.31
N LYS A 233 -37.42 -20.73 -7.42
CA LYS A 233 -38.38 -21.11 -8.49
C LYS A 233 -38.87 -19.98 -9.42
N ILE A 234 -38.95 -20.18 -10.75
CA ILE A 234 -39.75 -21.22 -11.46
C ILE A 234 -39.06 -21.63 -12.78
N VAL A 235 -39.18 -22.93 -13.13
CA VAL A 235 -38.78 -23.56 -14.41
C VAL A 235 -40.03 -23.79 -15.27
N PRO A 236 -39.94 -23.73 -16.62
CA PRO A 236 -40.10 -24.96 -17.40
C PRO A 236 -38.95 -25.23 -18.38
N THR A 237 -38.61 -26.51 -18.46
CA THR A 237 -37.58 -27.22 -19.23
C THR A 237 -37.80 -27.21 -20.74
N ILE A 238 -36.72 -27.19 -21.55
CA ILE A 238 -36.39 -28.19 -22.59
C ILE A 238 -34.88 -28.08 -22.91
N SER A 239 -34.29 -29.25 -23.12
CA SER A 239 -32.86 -29.60 -23.20
C SER A 239 -32.07 -28.98 -24.36
N SER A 240 -30.84 -28.56 -24.04
CA SER A 240 -29.68 -28.69 -24.92
C SER A 240 -28.47 -29.04 -24.05
N GLU A 241 -27.81 -30.17 -24.33
CA GLU A 241 -26.53 -30.56 -23.72
C GLU A 241 -25.46 -29.53 -24.10
N GLU A 242 -25.25 -28.52 -23.26
CA GLU A 242 -24.14 -27.59 -23.42
C GLU A 242 -22.88 -28.17 -22.77
N LYS A 243 -21.97 -28.67 -23.61
CA LYS A 243 -20.59 -28.95 -23.22
C LYS A 243 -19.92 -27.64 -22.79
N MET A 244 -19.76 -27.43 -21.47
CA MET A 244 -19.03 -26.28 -20.96
C MET A 244 -17.52 -26.53 -20.99
N LYS A 245 -16.77 -25.63 -21.64
CA LYS A 245 -15.31 -25.60 -21.56
C LYS A 245 -14.88 -24.95 -20.25
N LYS A 246 -14.23 -25.71 -19.37
CA LYS A 246 -13.65 -25.20 -18.11
C LYS A 246 -12.15 -25.04 -18.26
N THR A 247 -11.62 -23.88 -17.85
CA THR A 247 -10.18 -23.58 -17.94
C THR A 247 -9.53 -23.67 -16.57
N TYR A 248 -8.67 -24.68 -16.40
CA TYR A 248 -7.85 -24.87 -15.19
C TYR A 248 -6.42 -24.50 -15.50
N SER A 249 -6.04 -23.23 -15.33
CA SER A 249 -4.76 -22.65 -15.82
C SER A 249 -3.52 -23.54 -15.62
N ASN A 250 -3.32 -24.11 -14.43
CA ASN A 250 -2.14 -24.93 -14.14
C ASN A 250 -2.24 -26.33 -14.76
N ILE A 251 -3.40 -26.99 -14.63
CA ILE A 251 -3.64 -28.30 -15.22
C ILE A 251 -3.53 -28.22 -16.75
N CYS A 252 -4.12 -27.18 -17.35
CA CYS A 252 -4.06 -26.88 -18.78
C CYS A 252 -2.61 -26.62 -19.26
N LYS A 253 -1.77 -25.94 -18.47
CA LYS A 253 -0.34 -25.78 -18.78
C LYS A 253 0.43 -27.09 -18.73
N THR A 254 0.23 -27.89 -17.69
CA THR A 254 0.89 -29.21 -17.55
C THR A 254 0.45 -30.19 -18.64
N LEU A 255 -0.82 -30.10 -19.07
CA LEU A 255 -1.38 -30.93 -20.14
C LEU A 255 -1.22 -30.33 -21.55
N ALA A 256 -0.64 -29.13 -21.67
CA ALA A 256 -0.55 -28.36 -22.91
C ALA A 256 -1.88 -28.26 -23.69
N CYS A 257 -2.98 -27.93 -22.99
CA CYS A 257 -4.30 -27.71 -23.59
C CYS A 257 -4.92 -26.37 -23.18
N ASP A 258 -5.85 -25.84 -23.97
CA ASP A 258 -6.48 -24.53 -23.69
C ASP A 258 -7.65 -24.62 -22.70
N SER A 259 -8.36 -25.76 -22.70
CA SER A 259 -9.52 -26.00 -21.84
C SER A 259 -9.81 -27.50 -21.72
N LEU A 260 -10.54 -27.88 -20.67
CA LEU A 260 -11.05 -29.22 -20.47
C LEU A 260 -12.57 -29.24 -20.65
N GLU A 261 -13.07 -30.22 -21.39
CA GLU A 261 -14.51 -30.41 -21.56
C GLU A 261 -15.13 -30.94 -20.26
N ALA A 262 -16.19 -30.27 -19.78
CA ALA A 262 -17.00 -30.74 -18.67
C ALA A 262 -18.36 -31.23 -19.17
N ASN A 263 -18.74 -32.44 -18.78
CA ASN A 263 -20.07 -33.02 -19.01
C ASN A 263 -20.74 -33.25 -17.65
N ASP A 264 -21.94 -32.72 -17.44
CA ASP A 264 -22.67 -32.82 -16.16
C ASP A 264 -21.83 -32.47 -14.94
N ASP A 265 -21.09 -31.36 -15.03
CA ASP A 265 -20.16 -30.87 -13.99
C ASP A 265 -18.96 -31.79 -13.69
N LYS A 266 -18.75 -32.84 -14.50
CA LYS A 266 -17.60 -33.77 -14.40
C LYS A 266 -16.59 -33.52 -15.52
N VAL A 267 -15.31 -33.49 -15.14
CA VAL A 267 -14.18 -33.44 -16.08
C VAL A 267 -13.50 -34.80 -16.07
N THR A 268 -13.39 -35.42 -17.24
CA THR A 268 -12.68 -36.70 -17.40
C THR A 268 -11.29 -36.45 -17.95
N LEU A 269 -10.29 -37.04 -17.30
CA LEU A 269 -8.90 -37.04 -17.76
C LEU A 269 -8.50 -38.45 -18.16
N THR A 270 -7.69 -38.56 -19.20
CA THR A 270 -7.07 -39.84 -19.57
C THR A 270 -5.97 -40.20 -18.56
N THR A 271 -5.65 -41.48 -18.46
CA THR A 271 -4.54 -41.94 -17.59
C THR A 271 -3.22 -41.29 -17.98
N ALA A 272 -2.94 -41.10 -19.27
CA ALA A 272 -1.73 -40.42 -19.73
C ALA A 272 -1.66 -38.94 -19.30
N GLN A 273 -2.81 -38.25 -19.25
CA GLN A 273 -2.87 -36.87 -18.73
C GLN A 273 -2.63 -36.84 -17.22
N LEU A 274 -3.20 -37.80 -16.47
CA LEU A 274 -2.91 -37.94 -15.05
C LEU A 274 -1.43 -38.25 -14.79
N ASP A 275 -0.82 -39.13 -15.59
CA ASP A 275 0.62 -39.45 -15.50
C ASP A 275 1.49 -38.21 -15.78
N SER A 276 1.09 -37.38 -16.75
CA SER A 276 1.78 -36.12 -17.06
C SER A 276 1.68 -35.11 -15.90
N ILE A 277 0.53 -35.06 -15.21
CA ILE A 277 0.34 -34.21 -14.03
C ILE A 277 1.21 -34.72 -12.87
N GLU A 278 1.21 -36.03 -12.63
CA GLU A 278 2.00 -36.65 -11.57
C GLU A 278 3.50 -36.45 -11.78
N ALA A 279 3.99 -36.56 -13.02
CA ALA A 279 5.38 -36.31 -13.36
C ALA A 279 5.81 -34.85 -13.10
N ASP A 280 4.97 -33.88 -13.48
CA ASP A 280 5.24 -32.46 -13.27
C ASP A 280 5.18 -32.08 -11.77
N ILE A 281 4.22 -32.64 -11.03
CA ILE A 281 4.13 -32.49 -9.57
C ILE A 281 5.38 -33.05 -8.91
N THR A 282 5.81 -34.27 -9.29
CA THR A 282 7.01 -34.91 -8.76
C THR A 282 8.27 -34.08 -9.03
N ALA A 283 8.40 -33.54 -10.25
CA ALA A 283 9.52 -32.67 -10.62
C ALA A 283 9.57 -31.40 -9.77
N LYS A 284 8.41 -30.75 -9.56
CA LYS A 284 8.30 -29.55 -8.71
C LYS A 284 8.59 -29.83 -7.25
N TYR A 285 8.13 -30.96 -6.69
CA TYR A 285 8.47 -31.34 -5.32
C TYR A 285 9.98 -31.59 -5.15
N LYS A 286 10.63 -32.17 -6.17
CA LYS A 286 12.09 -32.35 -6.17
C LYS A 286 12.82 -31.01 -6.20
N GLU A 287 12.35 -30.06 -7.02
CA GLU A 287 12.91 -28.71 -7.09
C GLU A 287 12.74 -27.94 -5.77
N ILE A 288 11.55 -28.00 -5.15
CA ILE A 288 11.29 -27.42 -3.82
C ILE A 288 12.22 -28.02 -2.77
N THR A 289 12.43 -29.34 -2.80
CA THR A 289 13.35 -30.02 -1.87
C THR A 289 14.79 -29.52 -2.04
N ASN A 290 15.25 -29.35 -3.27
CA ASN A 290 16.58 -28.83 -3.56
C ASN A 290 16.74 -27.37 -3.10
N LEU A 291 15.76 -26.51 -3.39
CA LEU A 291 15.75 -25.12 -2.97
C LEU A 291 15.75 -25.00 -1.43
N SER A 292 14.98 -25.84 -0.74
CA SER A 292 14.98 -25.88 0.73
C SER A 292 16.37 -26.23 1.28
N ALA A 293 17.05 -27.21 0.69
CA ALA A 293 18.41 -27.58 1.09
C ALA A 293 19.42 -26.45 0.83
N ASP A 294 19.23 -25.67 -0.24
CA ASP A 294 20.06 -24.51 -0.55
C ASP A 294 19.85 -23.36 0.46
N VAL A 295 18.59 -23.12 0.87
CA VAL A 295 18.26 -22.14 1.93
C VAL A 295 18.92 -22.53 3.25
N ASP A 296 18.85 -23.80 3.64
CA ASP A 296 19.49 -24.29 4.88
C ASP A 296 21.01 -24.10 4.82
N ARG A 297 21.63 -24.41 3.67
CA ARG A 297 23.06 -24.24 3.45
C ARG A 297 23.48 -22.76 3.54
N LEU A 298 22.74 -21.86 2.92
CA LEU A 298 23.02 -20.41 2.94
C LEU A 298 22.81 -19.84 4.35
N THR A 299 21.77 -20.26 5.03
CA THR A 299 21.49 -19.84 6.41
C THR A 299 22.64 -20.23 7.34
N LYS A 300 23.13 -21.47 7.22
CA LYS A 300 24.30 -21.93 7.98
C LYS A 300 25.56 -21.14 7.64
N ALA A 301 25.82 -20.90 6.35
CA ALA A 301 26.99 -20.12 5.92
C ALA A 301 26.95 -18.68 6.46
N ASN A 302 25.78 -18.04 6.52
CA ASN A 302 25.62 -16.72 7.11
C ASN A 302 25.89 -16.73 8.61
N SER A 303 25.35 -17.72 9.34
CA SER A 303 25.63 -17.87 10.77
C SER A 303 27.13 -18.07 11.04
N ASP A 304 27.82 -18.88 10.23
CA ASP A 304 29.26 -19.11 10.36
C ASP A 304 30.07 -17.84 10.06
N LEU A 305 29.63 -17.01 9.09
CA LEU A 305 30.25 -15.73 8.78
C LEU A 305 30.06 -14.70 9.90
N GLU A 306 28.86 -14.63 10.48
CA GLU A 306 28.58 -13.77 11.63
C GLU A 306 29.42 -14.17 12.85
N GLU A 307 29.60 -15.48 13.09
CA GLU A 307 30.45 -15.95 14.18
C GLU A 307 31.93 -15.65 13.93
N LYS A 308 32.39 -15.72 12.68
CA LYS A 308 33.75 -15.30 12.29
C LYS A 308 33.95 -13.79 12.44
N LEU A 309 32.97 -12.98 12.06
CA LEU A 309 32.99 -11.53 12.24
C LEU A 309 33.09 -11.13 13.71
N LYS A 310 32.39 -11.83 14.60
CA LYS A 310 32.49 -11.63 16.06
C LYS A 310 33.85 -12.01 16.65
N LYS A 311 34.61 -12.89 15.98
CA LYS A 311 35.93 -13.38 16.43
C LYS A 311 37.10 -12.59 15.83
N LEU A 312 36.84 -11.73 14.84
CA LEU A 312 37.84 -10.79 14.35
C LEU A 312 38.04 -9.70 15.42
N PRO A 313 39.29 -9.38 15.80
CA PRO A 313 39.54 -8.25 16.69
C PRO A 313 39.01 -6.97 16.02
N ALA A 314 38.39 -6.09 16.79
CA ALA A 314 38.16 -4.73 16.36
C ALA A 314 39.50 -4.14 15.87
N ASP A 315 39.49 -3.48 14.73
CA ASP A 315 40.68 -2.92 14.11
C ASP A 315 41.46 -2.10 15.16
N THR A 316 42.73 -2.45 15.42
CA THR A 316 43.53 -1.65 16.34
C THR A 316 43.93 -0.36 15.64
N THR A 317 43.30 0.73 16.03
CA THR A 317 43.70 2.08 15.65
C THR A 317 45.03 2.44 16.31
N ASN A 318 46.15 2.04 15.69
CA ASN A 318 47.51 2.39 16.14
C ASN A 318 47.91 3.85 15.79
N THR A 319 46.95 4.76 15.65
CA THR A 319 47.19 6.19 15.36
C THR A 319 46.56 7.10 16.39
N VAL A 320 46.79 6.81 17.67
CA VAL A 320 46.77 7.85 18.70
C VAL A 320 48.20 8.00 19.18
N VAL A 321 48.91 8.97 18.60
CA VAL A 321 50.17 9.46 19.16
C VAL A 321 49.79 10.44 20.27
N ASP A 322 50.02 10.02 21.51
CA ASP A 322 49.98 10.91 22.68
C ASP A 322 51.25 11.78 22.64
N ASP A 323 51.18 12.93 21.98
CA ASP A 323 52.27 13.92 21.99
C ASP A 323 52.32 14.62 23.36
N LYS A 324 52.88 13.93 24.34
CA LYS A 324 53.40 14.57 25.54
C LYS A 324 54.58 15.44 25.15
N LYS A 325 54.43 16.74 25.41
CA LYS A 325 55.47 17.78 25.48
C LYS A 325 56.84 17.22 25.83
N ASP A 326 57.77 17.31 24.89
CA ASP A 326 59.15 17.60 25.22
C ASP A 326 59.69 18.69 24.28
N GLY A 327 60.43 19.62 24.90
CA GLY A 327 60.76 20.91 24.31
C GLY A 327 61.69 20.84 23.10
N GLY A 328 61.39 21.64 22.09
CA GLY A 328 62.27 21.86 20.95
C GLY A 328 61.63 22.83 19.96
N THR A 329 62.32 23.92 19.70
CA THR A 329 61.94 25.09 18.89
C THR A 329 61.41 24.79 17.48
N ASN A 330 60.43 25.60 17.05
CA ASN A 330 59.76 25.70 15.74
C ASN A 330 58.68 24.63 15.43
N THR A 331 57.45 24.90 15.86
CA THR A 331 56.24 24.26 15.33
C THR A 331 55.44 25.28 14.52
N GLU A 332 55.24 24.99 13.24
CA GLU A 332 54.18 25.63 12.46
C GLU A 332 52.85 25.44 13.18
N LYS A 333 52.08 26.52 13.34
CA LYS A 333 50.74 26.46 13.95
C LYS A 333 49.90 25.41 13.25
N SER A 334 49.21 24.59 14.03
CA SER A 334 48.25 23.61 13.54
C SER A 334 47.15 24.30 12.72
N ASP A 335 46.56 23.61 11.74
CA ASP A 335 45.48 24.16 10.93
C ASP A 335 44.27 24.57 11.78
N ILE A 336 44.04 23.91 12.92
CA ILE A 336 43.01 24.29 13.88
C ILE A 336 43.37 25.61 14.60
N GLU A 337 44.64 25.82 14.95
CA GLU A 337 45.11 27.04 15.62
C GLU A 337 45.05 28.23 14.66
N LYS A 338 45.42 28.02 13.39
CA LYS A 338 45.26 29.02 12.33
C LYS A 338 43.79 29.40 12.14
N PHE A 339 42.89 28.41 12.18
CA PHE A 339 41.44 28.64 12.09
C PHE A 339 40.92 29.46 13.28
N TYR A 340 41.31 29.11 14.51
CA TYR A 340 40.93 29.87 15.71
C TYR A 340 41.48 31.31 15.70
N ASP A 341 42.74 31.50 15.32
CA ASP A 341 43.34 32.83 15.21
C ASP A 341 42.65 33.70 14.14
N THR A 342 42.29 33.10 13.01
CA THR A 342 41.55 33.79 11.93
C THR A 342 40.15 34.17 12.38
N THR A 343 39.47 33.28 13.09
CA THR A 343 38.12 33.53 13.60
C THR A 343 38.11 34.61 14.69
N ASN A 344 39.07 34.55 15.61
CA ASN A 344 39.20 35.54 16.69
C ASN A 344 39.59 36.93 16.16
N SER A 345 40.46 37.00 15.14
CA SER A 345 40.82 38.27 14.51
C SER A 345 39.68 38.87 13.70
N ALA A 346 38.88 38.05 13.01
CA ALA A 346 37.67 38.50 12.32
C ALA A 346 36.62 39.02 13.31
N GLN A 347 36.42 38.34 14.44
CA GLN A 347 35.52 38.78 15.50
C GLN A 347 35.97 40.10 16.12
N ALA A 348 37.26 40.24 16.44
CA ALA A 348 37.80 41.50 16.97
C ALA A 348 37.66 42.67 15.99
N LEU A 349 37.76 42.41 14.68
CA LEU A 349 37.52 43.43 13.65
C LEU A 349 36.04 43.84 13.62
N PHE A 350 35.13 42.87 13.67
CA PHE A 350 33.68 43.12 13.72
C PHE A 350 33.29 43.93 14.97
N ASP A 351 33.83 43.56 16.13
CA ASP A 351 33.56 44.24 17.41
C ASP A 351 34.17 45.67 17.47
N SER A 352 35.08 46.00 16.54
CA SER A 352 35.72 47.32 16.44
C SER A 352 35.02 48.30 15.48
N LEU A 353 33.98 47.86 14.77
CA LEU A 353 33.17 48.73 13.91
C LEU A 353 32.22 49.58 14.76
N PRO A 354 32.08 50.90 14.48
CA PRO A 354 31.32 51.84 15.30
C PRO A 354 29.80 51.68 15.25
#